data_AF-D8T1M0-F1
#
_entry.id   AF-D8T1M0-F1
#
_cell.length_a   1.000
_cell.length_b   1.000
_cell.length_c   1.000
_cell.angle_alpha   90.00
_cell.angle_beta   90.00
_cell.angle_gamma   90.00
#
_symmetry.space_group_name_H-M   'P 1'
#
loop_
_entity.id
_entity.type
_entity.pdbx_description
1 polymer ?
#
loop_
_entity_poly.entity_id
_entity_poly.type
_entity_poly.pdbx_seq_one_letter_code
_entity_poly.pdbx_strand_id
1 'polypeptide(L)'
;MINASQAEHGLRHKDYKRYKEYCTNRLRRLYKSVKFTHGRGRYVKKPLGVANVSEVRHLHIALYLAERAWSQAMHLKEEAPTGKGRYHWLGRLRKACKWADLLESLCNEKANPRTALEATAYASYLRGLLLVDAERNWQFALRKFKNARIIYEELGRYGDADNQILYKQRVEEIEQNIRHCLHSLQQMDDAEGPEDESDRELHGKLEAVMVEVKTQEEISTVCVTWLGHKFPVHNIKTRACVLKVQNLERELGSSSTAEKKQGLYEKILGGYQEARKNIREDLATAGNADNLRDSLIGLDKAVSCLIFAGTIERARLQLSIAKSRLSRQQDLATLQEIVTLCDTLNTNLMELTDLATSGREKTDEEEKYALELSASQVLYRAERCFHLAQAYSLAGQHAEAFALLGRAREHAESALRLQKKNESLVEEIQELIGQCRSESLLAHARGVMQSLEKQQEAQEGVSSLSLAESKDNYLLSQLDKYKSALGSPGAAPRISQVPPAFKAVPCRPIFLDTAINSIEFPSLEARLKEKKKGLFGRWGW
;
A
#
# COMPACT_ATOMS: atom_id res chain seq x y z
N MET A 1 -19.03 30.56 7.39
CA MET A 1 -19.68 30.82 8.70
C MET A 1 -21.18 31.13 8.58
N ILE A 2 -21.59 32.09 7.74
CA ILE A 2 -22.99 32.53 7.64
C ILE A 2 -23.91 31.39 7.20
N ASN A 3 -23.61 30.73 6.07
CA ASN A 3 -24.45 29.66 5.50
C ASN A 3 -24.72 28.52 6.49
N ALA A 4 -23.70 28.05 7.22
CA ALA A 4 -23.87 27.03 8.27
C ALA A 4 -24.82 27.52 9.38
N SER A 5 -24.63 28.75 9.87
CA SER A 5 -25.49 29.33 10.92
C SER A 5 -26.93 29.57 10.46
N GLN A 6 -27.13 29.93 9.19
CA GLN A 6 -28.45 30.11 8.59
C GLN A 6 -29.17 28.76 8.44
N ALA A 7 -28.47 27.74 7.92
CA ALA A 7 -29.02 26.40 7.76
C ALA A 7 -29.42 25.76 9.11
N GLU A 8 -28.58 25.89 10.14
CA GLU A 8 -28.82 25.29 11.46
C GLU A 8 -29.94 26.00 12.24
N HIS A 9 -30.11 27.32 12.05
CA HIS A 9 -30.97 28.14 12.92
C HIS A 9 -32.22 28.71 12.23
N GLY A 10 -32.74 28.01 11.21
CA GLY A 10 -34.11 28.18 10.71
C GLY A 10 -34.26 28.50 9.23
N LEU A 11 -33.22 29.01 8.55
CA LEU A 11 -33.36 29.42 7.14
C LEU A 11 -33.54 28.23 6.18
N ARG A 12 -33.19 27.01 6.58
CA ARG A 12 -33.55 25.79 5.83
C ARG A 12 -35.07 25.67 5.62
N HIS A 13 -35.87 26.21 6.53
CA HIS A 13 -37.33 26.24 6.48
C HIS A 13 -37.88 27.67 6.28
N LYS A 14 -37.05 28.62 5.82
CA LYS A 14 -37.38 30.05 5.67
C LYS A 14 -37.87 30.74 6.96
N ASP A 15 -37.50 30.23 8.13
CA ASP A 15 -37.85 30.87 9.41
C ASP A 15 -36.85 31.98 9.76
N TYR A 16 -37.10 33.17 9.21
CA TYR A 16 -36.27 34.35 9.47
C TYR A 16 -36.39 34.86 10.91
N LYS A 17 -37.53 34.65 11.57
CA LYS A 17 -37.73 35.11 12.96
C LYS A 17 -36.81 34.37 13.92
N ARG A 18 -36.72 33.04 13.78
CA ARG A 18 -35.81 32.19 14.57
C ARG A 18 -34.34 32.57 14.35
N TYR A 19 -33.94 32.83 13.10
CA TYR A 19 -32.56 33.24 12.81
C TYR A 19 -32.21 34.61 13.42
N LYS A 20 -33.14 35.57 13.41
CA LYS A 20 -32.97 36.87 14.10
C LYS A 20 -32.78 36.71 15.60
N GLU A 21 -33.55 35.84 16.25
CA GLU A 21 -33.43 35.55 17.68
C GLU A 21 -32.07 34.92 18.01
N TYR A 22 -31.62 33.96 17.18
CA TYR A 22 -30.28 33.41 17.26
C TYR A 22 -29.20 34.50 17.17
N CYS A 23 -29.27 35.37 16.15
CA CYS A 23 -28.30 36.46 15.97
C CYS A 23 -28.30 37.42 17.17
N THR A 24 -29.47 37.68 17.76
CA THR A 24 -29.60 38.53 18.96
C THR A 24 -28.91 37.90 20.17
N ASN A 25 -29.12 36.60 20.40
CA ASN A 25 -28.49 35.86 21.49
C ASN A 25 -26.98 35.68 21.26
N ARG A 26 -26.56 35.50 20.02
CA ARG A 26 -25.14 35.44 19.64
C ARG A 26 -24.45 36.78 19.88
N LEU A 27 -25.05 37.90 19.45
CA LEU A 27 -24.53 39.24 19.74
C LEU A 27 -24.41 39.50 21.24
N ARG A 28 -25.43 39.15 22.05
CA ARG A 28 -25.36 39.31 23.51
C ARG A 28 -24.17 38.56 24.12
N ARG A 29 -23.91 37.33 23.65
CA ARG A 29 -22.75 36.53 24.09
C ARG A 29 -21.43 37.16 23.65
N LEU A 30 -21.33 37.64 22.40
CA LEU A 30 -20.14 38.31 21.87
C LEU A 30 -19.81 39.60 22.62
N TYR A 31 -20.79 40.48 22.84
CA TYR A 31 -20.59 41.70 23.62
C TYR A 31 -20.14 41.42 25.06
N LYS A 32 -20.62 40.33 25.67
CA LYS A 32 -20.21 39.92 27.02
C LYS A 32 -18.80 39.33 27.04
N SER A 33 -18.45 38.47 26.08
CA SER A 33 -17.14 37.81 26.04
C SER A 33 -16.00 38.80 25.78
N VAL A 34 -16.26 39.80 24.94
CA VAL A 34 -15.30 40.84 24.57
C VAL A 34 -15.35 42.05 25.54
N LYS A 35 -16.21 42.00 26.56
CA LYS A 35 -16.44 43.09 27.53
C LYS A 35 -16.81 44.45 26.88
N PHE A 36 -17.40 44.40 25.68
CA PHE A 36 -17.75 45.58 24.88
C PHE A 36 -19.22 46.00 25.10
N THR A 37 -19.72 45.96 26.33
CA THR A 37 -21.13 46.28 26.63
C THR A 37 -21.40 47.79 26.67
N HIS A 38 -22.59 48.20 26.26
CA HIS A 38 -23.04 49.60 26.19
C HIS A 38 -23.46 50.20 27.56
N GLY A 39 -22.67 49.94 28.61
CA GLY A 39 -22.95 50.35 29.99
C GLY A 39 -23.65 49.27 30.84
N ARG A 40 -23.72 49.51 32.15
CA ARG A 40 -24.52 48.75 33.12
C ARG A 40 -25.59 49.70 33.68
N GLY A 41 -26.87 49.43 33.42
CA GLY A 41 -27.98 50.31 33.83
C GLY A 41 -28.35 51.36 32.77
N ARG A 42 -27.56 52.44 32.63
CA ARG A 42 -27.78 53.48 31.61
C ARG A 42 -27.09 53.14 30.29
N TYR A 43 -27.78 53.35 29.17
CA TYR A 43 -27.24 53.09 27.84
C TYR A 43 -26.17 54.13 27.48
N VAL A 44 -24.95 53.65 27.25
CA VAL A 44 -23.84 54.43 26.72
C VAL A 44 -23.33 53.74 25.45
N LYS A 45 -23.57 54.36 24.30
CA LYS A 45 -23.16 53.80 23.01
C LYS A 45 -21.65 53.73 22.95
N LYS A 46 -21.12 52.51 22.81
CA LYS A 46 -19.71 52.27 22.48
C LYS A 46 -19.60 52.07 20.97
N PRO A 47 -19.02 53.01 20.22
CA PRO A 47 -18.89 52.85 18.78
C PRO A 47 -17.85 51.77 18.47
N LEU A 48 -18.22 50.82 17.61
CA LEU A 48 -17.27 49.89 17.03
C LEU A 48 -16.48 50.68 15.97
N GLY A 49 -15.21 50.92 16.24
CA GLY A 49 -14.28 51.61 15.34
C GLY A 49 -12.92 50.92 15.39
N VAL A 50 -12.04 51.30 14.47
CA VAL A 50 -10.74 50.65 14.22
C VAL A 50 -9.91 50.48 15.50
N ALA A 51 -9.85 51.51 16.34
CA ALA A 51 -9.10 51.50 17.60
C ALA A 51 -9.59 50.45 18.61
N ASN A 52 -10.86 50.04 18.50
CA ASN A 52 -11.49 49.09 19.40
C ASN A 52 -11.46 47.64 18.88
N VAL A 53 -10.92 47.40 17.69
CA VAL A 53 -10.84 46.06 17.10
C VAL A 53 -9.48 45.44 17.44
N SER A 54 -9.46 44.61 18.50
CA SER A 54 -8.27 43.87 18.92
C SER A 54 -8.37 42.35 18.68
N GLU A 55 -9.59 41.81 18.57
CA GLU A 55 -9.84 40.38 18.43
C GLU A 55 -10.82 40.10 17.29
N VAL A 56 -10.73 38.91 16.69
CA VAL A 56 -11.66 38.38 15.65
C VAL A 56 -13.14 38.52 16.07
N ARG A 57 -13.44 38.36 17.36
CA ARG A 57 -14.79 38.47 17.90
C ARG A 57 -15.42 39.86 17.70
N HIS A 58 -14.62 40.92 17.57
CA HIS A 58 -15.12 42.27 17.26
C HIS A 58 -15.65 42.37 15.82
N LEU A 59 -14.99 41.72 14.86
CA LEU A 59 -15.48 41.64 13.47
C LEU A 59 -16.78 40.85 13.40
N HIS A 60 -16.90 39.76 14.16
CA HIS A 60 -18.16 39.02 14.28
C HIS A 60 -19.32 39.88 14.81
N ILE A 61 -19.06 40.88 15.66
CA ILE A 61 -20.12 41.79 16.14
C ILE A 61 -20.69 42.58 14.96
N ALA A 62 -19.85 43.17 14.10
CA ALA A 62 -20.32 43.90 12.91
C ALA A 62 -21.11 42.99 11.96
N LEU A 63 -20.61 41.77 11.73
CA LEU A 63 -21.30 40.80 10.87
C LEU A 63 -22.67 40.39 11.41
N TYR A 64 -22.78 39.99 12.69
CA TYR A 64 -24.07 39.58 13.26
C TYR A 64 -25.04 40.77 13.44
N LEU A 65 -24.55 42.01 13.50
CA LEU A 65 -25.40 43.21 13.43
C LEU A 65 -26.02 43.38 12.04
N ALA A 66 -25.27 43.11 10.97
CA ALA A 66 -25.76 43.08 9.60
C ALA A 66 -26.77 41.95 9.40
N GLU A 67 -26.41 40.70 9.73
CA GLU A 67 -27.28 39.52 9.60
C GLU A 67 -28.59 39.67 10.37
N ARG A 68 -28.56 40.18 11.61
CA ARG A 68 -29.79 40.43 12.39
C ARG A 68 -30.70 41.46 11.71
N ALA A 69 -30.13 42.52 11.13
CA ALA A 69 -30.90 43.55 10.45
C ALA A 69 -31.47 43.05 9.11
N TRP A 70 -30.70 42.25 8.38
CA TRP A 70 -31.11 41.60 7.14
C TRP A 70 -32.23 40.58 7.39
N SER A 71 -32.05 39.68 8.35
CA SER A 71 -33.05 38.68 8.75
C SER A 71 -34.36 39.32 9.21
N GLN A 72 -34.28 40.43 9.97
CA GLN A 72 -35.47 41.20 10.32
C GLN A 72 -36.14 41.85 9.10
N ALA A 73 -35.37 42.32 8.12
CA ALA A 73 -35.92 42.87 6.88
C ALA A 73 -36.66 41.79 6.08
N MET A 74 -36.07 40.60 5.92
CA MET A 74 -36.68 39.49 5.18
C MET A 74 -37.96 38.98 5.85
N HIS A 75 -37.98 38.86 7.17
CA HIS A 75 -39.20 38.51 7.91
C HIS A 75 -40.33 39.53 7.70
N LEU A 76 -40.03 40.83 7.79
CA LEU A 76 -41.01 41.90 7.57
C LEU A 76 -41.47 41.99 6.11
N LYS A 77 -40.61 41.60 5.16
CA LYS A 77 -40.94 41.52 3.73
C LYS A 77 -41.97 40.42 3.46
N GLU A 78 -41.90 39.30 4.17
CA GLU A 78 -42.92 38.23 4.11
C GLU A 78 -44.24 38.64 4.77
N GLU A 79 -44.20 39.30 5.93
CA GLU A 79 -45.41 39.70 6.67
C GLU A 79 -46.15 40.89 6.02
N ALA A 80 -45.43 41.87 5.48
CA ALA A 80 -46.02 43.11 4.97
C ALA A 80 -45.25 43.64 3.73
N PRO A 81 -45.44 43.02 2.55
CA PRO A 81 -44.69 43.36 1.35
C PRO A 81 -45.03 44.74 0.75
N THR A 82 -46.26 45.25 0.95
CA THR A 82 -46.76 46.48 0.30
C THR A 82 -47.07 47.61 1.30
N GLY A 83 -47.21 48.84 0.79
CA GLY A 83 -47.64 50.00 1.58
C GLY A 83 -46.63 50.48 2.63
N LYS A 84 -47.11 50.80 3.85
CA LYS A 84 -46.26 51.30 4.95
C LYS A 84 -45.24 50.25 5.43
N GLY A 85 -45.54 48.96 5.29
CA GLY A 85 -44.62 47.86 5.61
C GLY A 85 -43.35 47.89 4.75
N ARG A 86 -43.48 48.29 3.47
CA ARG A 86 -42.35 48.44 2.54
C ARG A 86 -41.27 49.39 3.04
N TYR A 87 -41.67 50.56 3.52
CA TYR A 87 -40.72 51.53 4.08
C TYR A 87 -39.99 50.99 5.31
N HIS A 88 -40.66 50.18 6.12
CA HIS A 88 -40.10 49.63 7.35
C HIS A 88 -39.04 48.56 7.06
N TRP A 89 -39.34 47.58 6.21
CA TRP A 89 -38.37 46.54 5.88
C TRP A 89 -37.22 47.06 5.03
N LEU A 90 -37.46 47.99 4.08
CA LEU A 90 -36.38 48.70 3.37
C LEU A 90 -35.49 49.49 4.34
N GLY A 91 -36.06 50.12 5.36
CA GLY A 91 -35.30 50.79 6.42
C GLY A 91 -34.40 49.83 7.22
N ARG A 92 -34.84 48.59 7.43
CA ARG A 92 -34.04 47.53 8.06
C ARG A 92 -32.93 47.02 7.14
N LEU A 93 -33.21 46.87 5.85
CA LEU A 93 -32.21 46.46 4.85
C LEU A 93 -31.12 47.53 4.65
N ARG A 94 -31.49 48.82 4.64
CA ARG A 94 -30.51 49.94 4.68
C ARG A 94 -29.62 49.88 5.91
N LYS A 95 -30.19 49.49 7.06
CA LYS A 95 -29.42 49.32 8.29
C LYS A 95 -28.46 48.14 8.18
N ALA A 96 -28.84 47.05 7.52
CA ALA A 96 -27.95 45.92 7.24
C ALA A 96 -26.76 46.35 6.38
N CYS A 97 -27.01 47.10 5.30
CA CYS A 97 -25.95 47.67 4.45
C CYS A 97 -25.00 48.56 5.25
N LYS A 98 -25.50 49.45 6.12
CA LYS A 98 -24.64 50.29 6.98
C LYS A 98 -23.70 49.48 7.89
N TRP A 99 -24.14 48.33 8.38
CA TRP A 99 -23.28 47.45 9.18
C TRP A 99 -22.30 46.66 8.34
N ALA A 100 -22.67 46.29 7.11
CA ALA A 100 -21.76 45.66 6.16
C ALA A 100 -20.68 46.63 5.66
N ASP A 101 -21.03 47.89 5.37
CA ASP A 101 -20.08 48.96 5.03
C ASP A 101 -19.09 49.20 6.20
N LEU A 102 -19.56 49.10 7.45
CA LEU A 102 -18.69 49.17 8.63
C LEU A 102 -17.80 47.92 8.77
N LEU A 103 -18.31 46.72 8.45
CA LEU A 103 -17.51 45.50 8.48
C LEU A 103 -16.39 45.58 7.43
N GLU A 104 -16.71 46.04 6.22
CA GLU A 104 -15.75 46.25 5.13
C GLU A 104 -14.62 47.20 5.55
N SER A 105 -14.95 48.37 6.12
CA SER A 105 -13.92 49.32 6.56
C SER A 105 -13.03 48.76 7.67
N LEU A 106 -13.59 48.01 8.61
CA LEU A 106 -12.82 47.36 9.67
C LEU A 106 -11.92 46.23 9.13
N CYS A 107 -12.41 45.45 8.16
CA CYS A 107 -11.63 44.37 7.56
C CYS A 107 -10.50 44.90 6.68
N ASN A 108 -10.72 45.98 5.92
CA ASN A 108 -9.68 46.59 5.09
C ASN A 108 -8.48 47.11 5.91
N GLU A 109 -8.70 47.54 7.16
CA GLU A 109 -7.63 48.08 8.01
C GLU A 109 -6.98 47.04 8.95
N LYS A 110 -7.72 46.00 9.36
CA LYS A 110 -7.29 45.08 10.44
C LYS A 110 -7.28 43.60 10.08
N ALA A 111 -7.92 43.19 8.98
CA ALA A 111 -8.04 41.78 8.63
C ALA A 111 -7.03 41.38 7.54
N ASN A 112 -6.88 40.06 7.35
CA ASN A 112 -6.12 39.51 6.25
C ASN A 112 -6.77 39.93 4.91
N PRO A 113 -5.99 40.07 3.82
CA PRO A 113 -6.51 40.56 2.55
C PRO A 113 -7.64 39.69 1.99
N ARG A 114 -7.60 38.37 2.23
CA ARG A 114 -8.70 37.44 1.92
C ARG A 114 -10.00 37.80 2.64
N THR A 115 -9.95 38.07 3.94
CA THR A 115 -11.13 38.43 4.74
C THR A 115 -11.64 39.82 4.41
N ALA A 116 -10.74 40.74 4.00
CA ALA A 116 -11.12 42.02 3.45
C ALA A 116 -11.96 41.85 2.17
N LEU A 117 -11.51 41.01 1.23
CA LEU A 117 -12.27 40.67 0.01
C LEU A 117 -13.62 39.99 0.31
N GLU A 118 -13.66 39.07 1.27
CA GLU A 118 -14.93 38.45 1.71
C GLU A 118 -15.93 39.50 2.25
N ALA A 119 -15.42 40.49 3.01
CA ALA A 119 -16.24 41.58 3.54
C ALA A 119 -16.72 42.53 2.43
N THR A 120 -15.87 42.88 1.46
CA THR A 120 -16.25 43.71 0.30
C THR A 120 -17.30 43.02 -0.57
N ALA A 121 -17.18 41.69 -0.76
CA ALA A 121 -18.15 40.90 -1.51
C ALA A 121 -19.49 40.82 -0.78
N TYR A 122 -19.47 40.62 0.54
CA TYR A 122 -20.67 40.60 1.37
C TYR A 122 -21.40 41.95 1.41
N ALA A 123 -20.67 43.05 1.56
CA ALA A 123 -21.22 44.40 1.51
C ALA A 123 -21.84 44.71 0.14
N SER A 124 -21.13 44.37 -0.94
CA SER A 124 -21.63 44.53 -2.32
C SER A 124 -22.90 43.72 -2.57
N TYR A 125 -22.96 42.47 -2.09
CA TYR A 125 -24.16 41.64 -2.18
C TYR A 125 -25.37 42.27 -1.46
N LEU A 126 -25.22 42.69 -0.20
CA LEU A 126 -26.32 43.30 0.56
C LEU A 126 -26.77 44.63 -0.05
N ARG A 127 -25.84 45.40 -0.61
CA ARG A 127 -26.13 46.64 -1.34
C ARG A 127 -26.94 46.35 -2.61
N GLY A 128 -26.56 45.30 -3.35
CA GLY A 128 -27.28 44.83 -4.54
C GLY A 128 -28.74 44.48 -4.21
N LEU A 129 -28.96 43.69 -3.15
CA LEU A 129 -30.31 43.33 -2.69
C LEU A 129 -31.15 44.57 -2.35
N LEU A 130 -30.57 45.54 -1.63
CA LEU A 130 -31.27 46.77 -1.27
C LEU A 130 -31.70 47.58 -2.51
N LEU A 131 -30.84 47.64 -3.54
CA LEU A 131 -31.10 48.43 -4.75
C LEU A 131 -32.18 47.79 -5.62
N VAL A 132 -32.17 46.46 -5.76
CA VAL A 132 -33.26 45.69 -6.39
C VAL A 132 -34.58 45.96 -5.70
N ASP A 133 -34.60 45.78 -4.38
CA ASP A 133 -35.80 45.92 -3.57
C ASP A 133 -36.32 47.36 -3.48
N ALA A 134 -35.47 48.35 -3.78
CA ALA A 134 -35.86 49.76 -3.84
C ALA A 134 -36.45 50.16 -5.19
N GLU A 135 -36.32 49.36 -6.26
CA GLU A 135 -36.80 49.61 -7.63
C GLU A 135 -36.31 50.94 -8.26
N ARG A 136 -35.26 51.56 -7.71
CA ARG A 136 -34.82 52.89 -8.13
C ARG A 136 -33.69 52.89 -9.14
N ASN A 137 -32.83 51.87 -9.14
CA ASN A 137 -31.54 51.89 -9.85
C ASN A 137 -31.03 50.46 -10.16
N TRP A 138 -31.61 49.84 -11.19
CA TRP A 138 -31.25 48.47 -11.62
C TRP A 138 -29.81 48.35 -12.14
N GLN A 139 -29.29 49.39 -12.80
CA GLN A 139 -27.91 49.41 -13.29
C GLN A 139 -26.88 49.34 -12.14
N PHE A 140 -27.06 50.16 -11.09
CA PHE A 140 -26.19 50.13 -9.91
C PHE A 140 -26.33 48.82 -9.12
N ALA A 141 -27.54 48.22 -9.09
CA ALA A 141 -27.76 46.92 -8.48
C ALA A 141 -26.97 45.82 -9.21
N LEU A 142 -27.09 45.79 -10.54
CA LEU A 142 -26.38 44.85 -11.41
C LEU A 142 -24.87 44.94 -11.21
N ARG A 143 -24.33 46.16 -11.13
CA ARG A 143 -22.90 46.38 -10.89
C ARG A 143 -22.45 45.83 -9.53
N LYS A 144 -23.20 46.09 -8.46
CA LYS A 144 -22.87 45.54 -7.13
C LYS A 144 -22.93 44.01 -7.09
N PHE A 145 -23.85 43.38 -7.83
CA PHE A 145 -23.85 41.92 -7.97
C PHE A 145 -22.71 41.39 -8.83
N LYS A 146 -22.35 42.04 -9.94
CA LYS A 146 -21.19 41.67 -10.75
C LYS A 146 -19.90 41.72 -9.92
N ASN A 147 -19.70 42.79 -9.14
CA ASN A 147 -18.52 42.91 -8.26
C ASN A 147 -18.48 41.80 -7.21
N ALA A 148 -19.62 41.50 -6.56
CA ALA A 148 -19.69 40.38 -5.62
C ALA A 148 -19.44 39.02 -6.30
N ARG A 149 -19.96 38.81 -7.53
CA ARG A 149 -19.75 37.58 -8.32
C ARG A 149 -18.28 37.35 -8.60
N ILE A 150 -17.59 38.36 -9.16
CA ILE A 150 -16.18 38.28 -9.53
C ILE A 150 -15.33 37.95 -8.30
N ILE A 151 -15.55 38.65 -7.18
CA ILE A 151 -14.78 38.40 -5.95
C ILE A 151 -15.00 36.98 -5.42
N TYR A 152 -16.25 36.50 -5.36
CA TYR A 152 -16.53 35.13 -4.89
C TYR A 152 -16.03 34.05 -5.85
N GLU A 153 -16.09 34.29 -7.16
CA GLU A 153 -15.56 33.39 -8.17
C GLU A 153 -14.04 33.25 -8.04
N GLU A 154 -13.32 34.37 -7.89
CA GLU A 154 -11.87 34.35 -7.69
C GLU A 154 -11.48 33.76 -6.34
N LEU A 155 -12.17 34.09 -5.24
CA LEU A 155 -11.95 33.46 -3.94
C LEU A 155 -12.26 31.95 -3.96
N GLY A 156 -13.18 31.51 -4.83
CA GLY A 156 -13.56 30.12 -5.02
C GLY A 156 -12.56 29.28 -5.83
N ARG A 157 -11.58 29.91 -6.50
CA ARG A 157 -10.48 29.20 -7.16
C ARG A 157 -9.41 28.72 -6.17
N TYR A 158 -9.36 29.31 -4.97
CA TYR A 158 -8.30 29.08 -3.99
C TYR A 158 -8.87 28.62 -2.63
N GLY A 159 -8.22 27.62 -2.02
CA GLY A 159 -8.60 27.04 -0.72
C GLY A 159 -9.22 25.64 -0.78
N ASP A 160 -9.64 25.14 0.38
CA ASP A 160 -10.18 23.77 0.56
C ASP A 160 -11.43 23.50 -0.29
N ALA A 161 -11.66 22.23 -0.64
CA ALA A 161 -12.81 21.80 -1.43
C ALA A 161 -14.16 22.33 -0.87
N ASP A 162 -14.34 22.28 0.45
CA ASP A 162 -15.53 22.80 1.12
C ASP A 162 -15.74 24.31 0.88
N ASN A 163 -14.66 25.09 0.89
CA ASN A 163 -14.73 26.53 0.64
C ASN A 163 -15.03 26.82 -0.84
N GLN A 164 -14.45 26.05 -1.76
CA GLN A 164 -14.74 26.19 -3.20
C GLN A 164 -16.22 25.90 -3.49
N ILE A 165 -16.78 24.83 -2.90
CA ILE A 165 -18.20 24.49 -3.02
C ILE A 165 -19.07 25.63 -2.47
N LEU A 166 -18.71 26.17 -1.30
CA LEU A 166 -19.43 27.28 -0.65
C LEU A 166 -19.48 28.52 -1.55
N TYR A 167 -18.36 28.91 -2.15
CA TYR A 167 -18.28 30.06 -3.05
C TYR A 167 -19.06 29.84 -4.34
N LYS A 168 -19.00 28.64 -4.93
CA LYS A 168 -19.80 28.28 -6.11
C LYS A 168 -21.30 28.41 -5.85
N GLN A 169 -21.80 27.86 -4.74
CA GLN A 169 -23.20 28.00 -4.35
C GLN A 169 -23.62 29.47 -4.22
N ARG A 170 -22.73 30.31 -3.69
CA ARG A 170 -22.99 31.74 -3.55
C ARG A 170 -23.00 32.48 -4.89
N VAL A 171 -22.10 32.11 -5.81
CA VAL A 171 -22.06 32.64 -7.18
C VAL A 171 -23.36 32.30 -7.92
N GLU A 172 -23.84 31.05 -7.81
CA GLU A 172 -25.12 30.62 -8.42
C GLU A 172 -26.32 31.44 -7.90
N GLU A 173 -26.36 31.74 -6.61
CA GLU A 173 -27.40 32.60 -6.01
C GLU A 173 -27.32 34.04 -6.53
N ILE A 174 -26.10 34.58 -6.67
CA ILE A 174 -25.88 35.93 -7.23
C ILE A 174 -26.26 35.97 -8.70
N GLU A 175 -25.99 34.93 -9.47
CA GLU A 175 -26.38 34.85 -10.88
C GLU A 175 -27.89 34.94 -11.08
N GLN A 176 -28.68 34.31 -10.21
CA GLN A 176 -30.15 34.45 -10.27
C GLN A 176 -30.57 35.91 -10.11
N ASN A 177 -29.94 36.65 -9.18
CA ASN A 177 -30.19 38.07 -8.99
C ASN A 177 -29.70 38.92 -10.17
N ILE A 178 -28.57 38.56 -10.78
CA ILE A 178 -28.04 39.21 -12.00
C ILE A 178 -29.03 39.04 -13.16
N ARG A 179 -29.52 37.82 -13.42
CA ARG A 179 -30.50 37.54 -14.48
C ARG A 179 -31.79 38.33 -14.26
N HIS A 180 -32.25 38.40 -13.00
CA HIS A 180 -33.41 39.22 -12.65
C HIS A 180 -33.18 40.71 -12.95
N CYS A 181 -32.03 41.27 -12.56
CA CYS A 181 -31.70 42.67 -12.87
C CYS A 181 -31.63 42.93 -14.38
N LEU A 182 -31.03 42.01 -15.16
CA LEU A 182 -30.93 42.13 -16.62
C LEU A 182 -32.30 42.09 -17.29
N HIS A 183 -33.20 41.19 -16.87
CA HIS A 183 -34.56 41.14 -17.40
C HIS A 183 -35.35 42.43 -17.08
N SER A 184 -35.21 42.97 -15.86
CA SER A 184 -35.84 44.24 -15.49
C SER A 184 -35.26 45.45 -16.23
N LEU A 185 -33.99 45.39 -16.65
CA LEU A 185 -33.36 46.40 -17.50
C LEU A 185 -33.80 46.26 -18.96
N GLN A 186 -33.95 45.05 -19.51
CA GLN A 186 -34.45 44.86 -20.88
C GLN A 186 -35.89 45.34 -21.09
N GLN A 187 -36.68 45.47 -20.01
CA GLN A 187 -38.01 46.09 -20.05
C GLN A 187 -37.98 47.64 -20.00
N MET A 188 -36.80 48.24 -19.78
CA MET A 188 -36.59 49.68 -19.77
C MET A 188 -35.51 50.01 -20.81
N ASP A 189 -35.89 50.46 -22.01
CA ASP A 189 -34.95 50.93 -23.04
C ASP A 189 -33.96 51.95 -22.43
N ASP A 190 -32.76 51.51 -22.04
CA ASP A 190 -31.48 52.18 -22.29
C ASP A 190 -30.27 51.60 -21.51
N ALA A 191 -29.18 51.53 -22.28
CA ALA A 191 -27.78 51.77 -21.98
C ALA A 191 -26.99 50.84 -21.04
N GLU A 192 -26.00 50.16 -21.64
CA GLU A 192 -24.73 49.83 -20.99
C GLU A 192 -24.08 51.13 -20.49
N GLY A 193 -24.08 51.34 -19.17
CA GLY A 193 -23.40 52.46 -18.54
C GLY A 193 -21.87 52.27 -18.50
N PRO A 194 -21.10 53.36 -18.52
CA PRO A 194 -19.63 53.32 -18.55
C PRO A 194 -19.04 52.68 -17.29
N GLU A 195 -17.91 51.98 -17.46
CA GLU A 195 -17.08 51.47 -16.37
C GLU A 195 -16.46 52.65 -15.58
N ASP A 196 -16.93 52.91 -14.36
CA ASP A 196 -16.33 53.95 -13.50
C ASP A 196 -14.96 53.52 -12.96
N GLU A 197 -14.11 54.50 -12.63
CA GLU A 197 -12.78 54.34 -12.00
C GLU A 197 -12.79 53.43 -10.75
N SER A 198 -13.90 53.41 -10.00
CA SER A 198 -14.04 52.56 -8.81
C SER A 198 -14.07 51.05 -9.11
N ASP A 199 -14.44 50.62 -10.32
CA ASP A 199 -14.30 49.22 -10.71
C ASP A 199 -12.85 48.87 -11.01
N ARG A 200 -12.08 49.77 -11.63
CA ARG A 200 -10.66 49.55 -11.90
C ARG A 200 -9.84 49.42 -10.61
N GLU A 201 -10.13 50.26 -9.62
CA GLU A 201 -9.46 50.15 -8.30
C GLU A 201 -9.78 48.83 -7.59
N LEU A 202 -11.02 48.34 -7.68
CA LEU A 202 -11.41 47.05 -7.10
C LEU A 202 -10.74 45.87 -7.83
N HIS A 203 -10.69 45.92 -9.16
CA HIS A 203 -9.99 44.89 -9.95
C HIS A 203 -8.49 44.89 -9.66
N GLY A 204 -7.84 46.05 -9.54
CA GLY A 204 -6.43 46.14 -9.17
C GLY A 204 -6.14 45.63 -7.75
N LYS A 205 -7.01 45.93 -6.77
CA LYS A 205 -6.91 45.36 -5.41
C LYS A 205 -7.12 43.84 -5.40
N LEU A 206 -8.08 43.36 -6.20
CA LEU A 206 -8.35 41.93 -6.34
C LEU A 206 -7.12 41.21 -6.92
N GLU A 207 -6.56 41.72 -8.00
CA GLU A 207 -5.38 41.13 -8.65
C GLU A 207 -4.15 41.13 -7.74
N ALA A 208 -3.89 42.23 -7.02
CA ALA A 208 -2.78 42.30 -6.05
C ALA A 208 -2.93 41.28 -4.92
N VAL A 209 -4.13 41.18 -4.33
CA VAL A 209 -4.41 40.18 -3.29
C VAL A 209 -4.34 38.76 -3.83
N MET A 210 -4.74 38.53 -5.08
CA MET A 210 -4.62 37.22 -5.71
C MET A 210 -3.15 36.81 -5.91
N VAL A 211 -2.27 37.74 -6.29
CA VAL A 211 -0.82 37.47 -6.37
C VAL A 211 -0.25 37.15 -5.00
N GLU A 212 -0.67 37.86 -3.95
CA GLU A 212 -0.27 37.57 -2.57
C GLU A 212 -0.80 36.21 -2.08
N VAL A 213 -2.04 35.85 -2.40
CA VAL A 213 -2.63 34.54 -2.03
C VAL A 213 -1.95 33.40 -2.80
N LYS A 214 -1.69 33.57 -4.10
CA LYS A 214 -0.93 32.61 -4.92
C LYS A 214 0.48 32.40 -4.36
N THR A 215 1.21 33.46 -4.05
CA THR A 215 2.58 33.36 -3.53
C THR A 215 2.63 32.75 -2.12
N GLN A 216 1.68 33.07 -1.24
CA GLN A 216 1.58 32.44 0.09
C GLN A 216 1.18 30.95 0.01
N GLU A 217 0.32 30.57 -0.95
CA GLU A 217 -0.03 29.17 -1.20
C GLU A 217 1.13 28.42 -1.90
N GLU A 218 1.87 29.02 -2.83
CA GLU A 218 3.04 28.42 -3.49
C GLU A 218 4.21 28.16 -2.53
N ILE A 219 4.44 29.04 -1.54
CA ILE A 219 5.47 28.85 -0.52
C ILE A 219 5.06 27.77 0.52
N SER A 220 3.76 27.47 0.64
CA SER A 220 3.22 26.52 1.62
C SER A 220 2.59 25.25 1.04
N THR A 221 2.54 25.11 -0.29
CA THR A 221 1.96 23.95 -0.99
C THR A 221 2.96 22.81 -0.97
N VAL A 222 2.75 21.94 0.01
CA VAL A 222 3.36 20.62 0.01
C VAL A 222 2.84 19.88 -1.21
N CYS A 223 3.75 19.39 -2.04
CA CYS A 223 3.43 18.58 -3.19
C CYS A 223 3.91 17.14 -2.98
N VAL A 224 3.15 16.20 -3.52
CA VAL A 224 3.59 14.82 -3.69
C VAL A 224 4.24 14.73 -5.06
N THR A 225 5.46 14.19 -5.13
CA THR A 225 6.18 14.02 -6.39
C THR A 225 6.20 12.55 -6.79
N TRP A 226 5.73 12.23 -7.99
CA TRP A 226 5.77 10.87 -8.53
C TRP A 226 6.13 10.92 -10.02
N LEU A 227 7.19 10.20 -10.42
CA LEU A 227 7.76 10.20 -11.78
C LEU A 227 7.88 11.62 -12.37
N GLY A 228 8.61 12.51 -11.68
CA GLY A 228 8.81 13.89 -12.13
C GLY A 228 7.58 14.83 -12.00
N HIS A 229 6.37 14.29 -11.90
CA HIS A 229 5.14 15.06 -11.76
C HIS A 229 4.89 15.51 -10.33
N LYS A 230 4.53 16.79 -10.15
CA LYS A 230 4.20 17.38 -8.84
C LYS A 230 2.69 17.52 -8.69
N PHE A 231 2.13 16.85 -7.69
CA PHE A 231 0.73 16.92 -7.33
C PHE A 231 0.54 17.84 -6.11
N PRO A 232 -0.08 19.02 -6.26
CA PRO A 232 -0.27 19.94 -5.14
C PRO A 232 -1.30 19.39 -4.14
N VAL A 233 -1.00 19.48 -2.84
CA VAL A 233 -1.90 19.02 -1.78
C VAL A 233 -2.60 20.23 -1.13
N HIS A 234 -3.89 20.38 -1.46
CA HIS A 234 -4.70 21.48 -0.95
C HIS A 234 -5.23 21.22 0.47
N ASN A 235 -5.70 20.01 0.77
CA ASN A 235 -6.27 19.68 2.08
C ASN A 235 -5.20 19.71 3.19
N ILE A 236 -5.48 20.48 4.25
CA ILE A 236 -4.63 20.64 5.44
C ILE A 236 -4.31 19.30 6.13
N LYS A 237 -5.29 18.39 6.23
CA LYS A 237 -5.08 17.07 6.87
C LYS A 237 -4.12 16.22 6.05
N THR A 238 -4.37 16.11 4.76
CA THR A 238 -3.50 15.39 3.81
C THR A 238 -2.11 15.99 3.79
N ARG A 239 -2.01 17.33 3.81
CA ARG A 239 -0.74 18.07 3.89
C ARG A 239 0.08 17.69 5.12
N ALA A 240 -0.55 17.61 6.30
CA ALA A 240 0.12 17.21 7.53
C ALA A 240 0.66 15.77 7.45
N CYS A 241 -0.11 14.83 6.89
CA CYS A 241 0.34 13.46 6.66
C CYS A 241 1.54 13.41 5.70
N VAL A 242 1.48 14.11 4.56
CA VAL A 242 2.56 14.13 3.56
C VAL A 242 3.83 14.76 4.12
N LEU A 243 3.75 15.86 4.87
CA LEU A 243 4.91 16.46 5.53
C LEU A 243 5.58 15.51 6.52
N LYS A 244 4.78 14.79 7.32
CA LYS A 244 5.27 13.79 8.25
C LYS A 244 6.01 12.68 7.49
N VAL A 245 5.47 12.23 6.37
CA VAL A 245 6.12 11.22 5.52
C VAL A 245 7.43 11.73 4.92
N GLN A 246 7.47 12.94 4.36
CA GLN A 246 8.70 13.52 3.81
C GLN A 246 9.81 13.69 4.85
N ASN A 247 9.45 13.98 6.11
CA ASN A 247 10.41 13.98 7.21
C ASN A 247 10.96 12.57 7.48
N LEU A 248 10.09 11.56 7.52
CA LEU A 248 10.49 10.16 7.72
C LEU A 248 11.33 9.62 6.56
N GLU A 249 11.07 10.03 5.32
CA GLU A 249 11.89 9.67 4.15
C GLU A 249 13.30 10.27 4.23
N ARG A 250 13.43 11.51 4.73
CA ARG A 250 14.75 12.11 5.03
C ARG A 250 15.49 11.34 6.13
N GLU A 251 14.79 10.94 7.19
CA GLU A 251 15.37 10.10 8.24
C GLU A 251 15.82 8.74 7.71
N LEU A 252 15.02 8.12 6.82
CA LEU A 252 15.33 6.85 6.18
C LEU A 252 16.64 6.91 5.38
N GLY A 253 16.88 8.01 4.64
CA GLY A 253 18.12 8.22 3.89
C GLY A 253 19.37 8.31 4.78
N SER A 254 19.23 8.72 6.03
CA SER A 254 20.33 8.84 7.01
C SER A 254 20.57 7.58 7.86
N SER A 255 19.66 6.62 7.83
CA SER A 255 19.69 5.45 8.73
C SER A 255 20.60 4.34 8.20
N SER A 256 21.41 3.74 9.09
CA SER A 256 22.35 2.67 8.74
C SER A 256 21.84 1.25 9.02
N THR A 257 21.00 1.03 10.05
CA THR A 257 20.60 -0.33 10.46
C THR A 257 19.32 -0.82 9.80
N ALA A 258 19.28 -2.09 9.40
CA ALA A 258 18.14 -2.70 8.71
C ALA A 258 16.85 -2.69 9.54
N GLU A 259 16.93 -2.95 10.85
CA GLU A 259 15.78 -2.90 11.76
C GLU A 259 15.15 -1.50 11.86
N LYS A 260 15.99 -0.45 11.93
CA LYS A 260 15.51 0.93 11.93
C LYS A 260 14.87 1.28 10.59
N LYS A 261 15.47 0.84 9.47
CA LYS A 261 14.88 1.03 8.12
C LYS A 261 13.51 0.36 8.01
N GLN A 262 13.35 -0.86 8.53
CA GLN A 262 12.06 -1.56 8.53
C GLN A 262 10.98 -0.80 9.31
N GLY A 263 11.29 -0.36 10.53
CA GLY A 263 10.35 0.45 11.34
C GLY A 263 10.02 1.81 10.73
N LEU A 264 10.96 2.43 9.99
CA LEU A 264 10.71 3.67 9.24
C LEU A 264 9.78 3.42 8.04
N TYR A 265 9.98 2.34 7.28
CA TYR A 265 9.08 1.97 6.18
C TYR A 265 7.64 1.75 6.66
N GLU A 266 7.43 1.09 7.80
CA GLU A 266 6.10 0.92 8.38
C GLU A 266 5.41 2.25 8.71
N LYS A 267 6.16 3.21 9.27
CA LYS A 267 5.65 4.55 9.58
C LYS A 267 5.35 5.36 8.31
N ILE A 268 6.21 5.27 7.30
CA ILE A 268 6.02 5.92 5.99
C ILE A 268 4.76 5.39 5.31
N LEU A 269 4.60 4.06 5.23
CA LEU A 269 3.43 3.43 4.64
C LEU A 269 2.14 3.79 5.38
N GLY A 270 2.16 3.79 6.72
CA GLY A 270 1.02 4.23 7.53
C GLY A 270 0.65 5.70 7.25
N GLY A 271 1.63 6.58 7.10
CA GLY A 271 1.40 7.99 6.77
C GLY A 271 0.79 8.19 5.38
N TYR A 272 1.27 7.46 4.36
CA TYR A 272 0.67 7.49 3.02
C TYR A 272 -0.73 6.89 2.99
N GLN A 273 -1.01 5.82 3.75
CA GLN A 273 -2.36 5.25 3.86
C GLN A 273 -3.35 6.23 4.50
N GLU A 274 -2.94 6.96 5.54
CA GLU A 274 -3.77 8.00 6.16
C GLU A 274 -4.00 9.19 5.21
N ALA A 275 -2.96 9.61 4.47
CA ALA A 275 -3.09 10.64 3.43
C ALA A 275 -4.09 10.21 2.34
N ARG A 276 -3.98 8.96 1.84
CA ARG A 276 -4.89 8.39 0.84
C ARG A 276 -6.33 8.34 1.34
N LYS A 277 -6.56 7.99 2.62
CA LYS A 277 -7.88 8.00 3.22
C LYS A 277 -8.51 9.40 3.16
N ASN A 278 -7.77 10.43 3.55
CA ASN A 278 -8.23 11.82 3.48
C ASN A 278 -8.53 12.25 2.04
N ILE A 279 -7.69 11.88 1.07
CA ILE A 279 -7.93 12.17 -0.36
C ILE A 279 -9.22 11.52 -0.86
N ARG A 280 -9.52 10.28 -0.44
CA ARG A 280 -10.76 9.58 -0.81
C ARG A 280 -12.01 10.19 -0.17
N GLU A 281 -11.88 10.69 1.06
CA GLU A 281 -12.96 11.47 1.70
C GLU A 281 -13.23 12.76 0.91
N ASP A 282 -12.19 13.46 0.45
CA ASP A 282 -12.32 14.65 -0.41
C ASP A 282 -12.93 14.31 -1.78
N LEU A 283 -12.54 13.18 -2.39
CA LEU A 283 -13.15 12.71 -3.64
C LEU A 283 -14.64 12.41 -3.50
N ALA A 284 -15.07 11.94 -2.33
CA ALA A 284 -16.48 11.69 -2.04
C ALA A 284 -17.29 13.00 -1.86
N THR A 285 -16.65 14.07 -1.38
CA THR A 285 -17.30 15.37 -1.14
C THR A 285 -17.24 16.31 -2.35
N ALA A 286 -16.29 16.12 -3.28
CA ALA A 286 -16.03 17.02 -4.42
C ALA A 286 -17.19 17.20 -5.42
N GLY A 287 -18.24 16.37 -5.40
CA GLY A 287 -19.40 16.48 -6.30
C GLY A 287 -19.03 16.40 -7.79
N ASN A 288 -19.70 17.20 -8.64
CA ASN A 288 -19.48 17.27 -10.10
C ASN A 288 -18.46 18.35 -10.52
N ALA A 289 -17.54 18.74 -9.65
CA ALA A 289 -16.49 19.69 -10.03
C ALA A 289 -15.37 18.96 -10.79
N ASP A 290 -15.54 18.79 -12.10
CA ASP A 290 -14.69 17.95 -12.97
C ASP A 290 -13.18 18.21 -12.78
N ASN A 291 -12.73 19.48 -12.84
CA ASN A 291 -11.30 19.82 -12.69
C ASN A 291 -10.70 19.47 -11.32
N LEU A 292 -11.48 19.63 -10.24
CA LEU A 292 -11.02 19.30 -8.88
C LEU A 292 -10.97 17.79 -8.70
N ARG A 293 -11.97 17.09 -9.24
CA ARG A 293 -12.08 15.64 -9.20
C ARG A 293 -10.91 14.98 -9.93
N ASP A 294 -10.57 15.45 -11.12
CA ASP A 294 -9.44 14.93 -11.89
C ASP A 294 -8.10 15.12 -11.16
N SER A 295 -7.91 16.29 -10.56
CA SER A 295 -6.72 16.59 -9.74
C SER A 295 -6.59 15.64 -8.53
N LEU A 296 -7.70 15.37 -7.84
CA LEU A 296 -7.74 14.45 -6.70
C LEU A 296 -7.56 12.98 -7.13
N ILE A 297 -8.10 12.57 -8.29
CA ILE A 297 -7.87 11.23 -8.85
C ILE A 297 -6.39 11.03 -9.18
N GLY A 298 -5.76 12.03 -9.81
CA GLY A 298 -4.32 12.00 -10.09
C GLY A 298 -3.49 11.88 -8.80
N LEU A 299 -3.86 12.63 -7.76
CA LEU A 299 -3.21 12.55 -6.46
C LEU A 299 -3.43 11.19 -5.76
N ASP A 300 -4.63 10.59 -5.82
CA ASP A 300 -4.89 9.24 -5.29
C ASP A 300 -4.07 8.19 -6.02
N LYS A 301 -3.97 8.28 -7.36
CA LYS A 301 -3.10 7.40 -8.18
C LYS A 301 -1.65 7.51 -7.72
N ALA A 302 -1.11 8.73 -7.64
CA ALA A 302 0.29 8.97 -7.26
C ALA A 302 0.60 8.44 -5.85
N VAL A 303 -0.23 8.75 -4.85
CA VAL A 303 -0.06 8.24 -3.48
C VAL A 303 -0.19 6.72 -3.43
N SER A 304 -1.10 6.13 -4.21
CA SER A 304 -1.24 4.67 -4.30
C SER A 304 0.01 4.01 -4.88
N CYS A 305 0.60 4.59 -5.93
CA CYS A 305 1.87 4.11 -6.49
C CYS A 305 3.01 4.19 -5.46
N LEU A 306 3.09 5.28 -4.68
CA LEU A 306 4.10 5.44 -3.63
C LEU A 306 3.93 4.42 -2.49
N ILE A 307 2.69 4.07 -2.13
CA ILE A 307 2.42 3.00 -1.15
C ILE A 307 2.95 1.65 -1.66
N PHE A 308 2.67 1.31 -2.91
CA PHE A 308 3.16 0.06 -3.49
C PHE A 308 4.68 0.05 -3.61
N ALA A 309 5.29 1.14 -4.08
CA ALA A 309 6.74 1.28 -4.16
C ALA A 309 7.40 1.12 -2.78
N GLY A 310 6.89 1.79 -1.75
CA GLY A 310 7.39 1.63 -0.37
C GLY A 310 7.19 0.21 0.19
N THR A 311 6.11 -0.47 -0.20
CA THR A 311 5.84 -1.87 0.20
C THR A 311 6.84 -2.82 -0.45
N ILE A 312 7.17 -2.60 -1.73
CA ILE A 312 8.20 -3.34 -2.47
C ILE A 312 9.58 -3.12 -1.83
N GLU A 313 9.96 -1.88 -1.55
CA GLU A 313 11.26 -1.58 -0.91
C GLU A 313 11.38 -2.22 0.48
N ARG A 314 10.31 -2.22 1.27
CA ARG A 314 10.28 -2.94 2.56
C ARG A 314 10.46 -4.45 2.36
N ALA A 315 9.76 -5.05 1.40
CA ALA A 315 9.86 -6.48 1.12
C ALA A 315 11.24 -6.86 0.56
N ARG A 316 11.88 -6.00 -0.25
CA ARG A 316 13.27 -6.15 -0.70
C ARG A 316 14.25 -6.18 0.47
N LEU A 317 14.07 -5.30 1.46
CA LEU A 317 14.89 -5.29 2.67
C LEU A 317 14.72 -6.59 3.47
N GLN A 318 13.48 -7.05 3.65
CA GLN A 318 13.18 -8.33 4.33
C GLN A 318 13.80 -9.52 3.60
N LEU A 319 13.72 -9.53 2.26
CA LEU A 319 14.33 -10.55 1.42
C LEU A 319 15.86 -10.57 1.57
N SER A 320 16.51 -9.39 1.57
CA SER A 320 17.96 -9.28 1.80
C SER A 320 18.36 -9.84 3.18
N ILE A 321 17.60 -9.53 4.23
CA ILE A 321 17.82 -10.07 5.58
C ILE A 321 17.64 -11.60 5.58
N ALA A 322 16.59 -12.12 4.93
CA ALA A 322 16.34 -13.55 4.84
C ALA A 322 17.46 -14.29 4.08
N LYS A 323 17.93 -13.77 2.94
CA LYS A 323 19.08 -14.31 2.19
C LYS A 323 20.36 -14.31 3.01
N SER A 324 20.62 -13.25 3.79
CA SER A 324 21.79 -13.19 4.67
C SER A 324 21.75 -14.27 5.77
N ARG A 325 20.57 -14.60 6.29
CA ARG A 325 20.38 -15.71 7.25
C ARG A 325 20.61 -17.06 6.59
N LEU A 326 20.05 -17.27 5.40
CA LEU A 326 20.23 -18.50 4.62
C LEU A 326 21.71 -18.80 4.32
N SER A 327 22.53 -17.77 4.07
CA SER A 327 23.97 -17.93 3.84
C SER A 327 24.73 -18.47 5.07
N ARG A 328 24.18 -18.30 6.28
CA ARG A 328 24.78 -18.77 7.54
C ARG A 328 24.29 -20.16 7.92
N GLN A 329 23.01 -20.44 7.71
CA GLN A 329 22.36 -21.70 8.05
C GLN A 329 21.37 -22.06 6.93
N GLN A 330 21.57 -23.22 6.31
CA GLN A 330 20.65 -23.77 5.30
C GLN A 330 19.45 -24.43 5.98
N ASP A 331 18.44 -23.62 6.26
CA ASP A 331 17.22 -24.07 6.93
C ASP A 331 16.00 -23.99 5.99
N LEU A 332 15.20 -25.07 5.95
CA LEU A 332 13.99 -25.15 5.12
C LEU A 332 12.98 -24.03 5.42
N ALA A 333 12.86 -23.62 6.69
CA ALA A 333 11.98 -22.53 7.10
C ALA A 333 12.38 -21.19 6.47
N THR A 334 13.68 -20.89 6.41
CA THR A 334 14.18 -19.65 5.79
C THR A 334 13.98 -19.64 4.27
N LEU A 335 14.10 -20.79 3.62
CA LEU A 335 13.79 -20.94 2.19
C LEU A 335 12.31 -20.69 1.91
N GLN A 336 11.41 -21.23 2.74
CA GLN A 336 9.97 -20.99 2.64
C GLN A 336 9.63 -19.50 2.85
N GLU A 337 10.27 -18.84 3.82
CA GLU A 337 10.13 -17.40 4.03
C GLU A 337 10.57 -16.60 2.80
N ILE A 338 11.69 -16.96 2.17
CA ILE A 338 12.17 -16.30 0.95
C ILE A 338 11.17 -16.48 -0.20
N VAL A 339 10.65 -17.69 -0.40
CA VAL A 339 9.66 -17.97 -1.45
C VAL A 339 8.39 -17.11 -1.26
N THR A 340 7.88 -17.00 -0.03
CA THR A 340 6.69 -16.19 0.25
C THR A 340 6.94 -14.68 0.06
N LEU A 341 8.14 -14.20 0.40
CA LEU A 341 8.55 -12.83 0.13
C LEU A 341 8.64 -12.54 -1.38
N CYS A 342 9.20 -13.46 -2.18
CA CYS A 342 9.24 -13.34 -3.63
C CYS A 342 7.84 -13.33 -4.27
N ASP A 343 6.89 -14.13 -3.76
CA ASP A 343 5.50 -14.08 -4.20
C ASP A 343 4.84 -12.76 -3.85
N THR A 344 5.05 -12.26 -2.64
CA THR A 344 4.56 -10.95 -2.20
C THR A 344 5.11 -9.82 -3.07
N LEU A 345 6.40 -9.85 -3.40
CA LEU A 345 7.04 -8.90 -4.32
C LEU A 345 6.42 -8.97 -5.72
N ASN A 346 6.22 -10.18 -6.25
CA ASN A 346 5.63 -10.38 -7.58
C ASN A 346 4.21 -9.81 -7.68
N THR A 347 3.38 -10.01 -6.66
CA THR A 347 2.01 -9.48 -6.60
C THR A 347 2.03 -7.95 -6.54
N ASN A 348 2.81 -7.37 -5.63
CA ASN A 348 2.90 -5.91 -5.49
C ASN A 348 3.47 -5.23 -6.75
N LEU A 349 4.45 -5.85 -7.42
CA LEU A 349 5.00 -5.34 -8.68
C LEU A 349 3.96 -5.37 -9.80
N MET A 350 3.13 -6.40 -9.85
CA MET A 350 2.04 -6.49 -10.82
C MET A 350 1.01 -5.38 -10.60
N GLU A 351 0.53 -5.23 -9.36
CA GLU A 351 -0.43 -4.18 -9.00
C GLU A 351 0.12 -2.76 -9.25
N LEU A 352 1.41 -2.52 -8.95
CA LEU A 352 2.07 -1.26 -9.26
C LEU A 352 2.19 -1.01 -10.76
N THR A 353 2.49 -2.04 -11.55
CA THR A 353 2.59 -1.93 -13.02
C THR A 353 1.23 -1.60 -13.62
N ASP A 354 0.17 -2.29 -13.19
CA ASP A 354 -1.20 -2.05 -13.64
C ASP A 354 -1.67 -0.63 -13.26
N LEU A 355 -1.37 -0.20 -12.03
CA LEU A 355 -1.72 1.13 -11.56
C LEU A 355 -0.96 2.23 -12.32
N ALA A 356 0.35 2.07 -12.51
CA ALA A 356 1.17 3.02 -13.27
C ALA A 356 0.65 3.16 -14.71
N THR A 357 0.27 2.05 -15.34
CA THR A 357 -0.16 2.00 -16.75
C THR A 357 -1.66 2.25 -16.98
N SER A 358 -2.44 2.50 -15.93
CA SER A 358 -3.90 2.71 -16.01
C SER A 358 -4.35 4.01 -16.71
N GLY A 359 -3.42 4.92 -17.02
CA GLY A 359 -3.71 6.19 -17.71
C GLY A 359 -4.04 5.99 -19.20
N ARG A 360 -4.90 6.87 -19.75
CA ARG A 360 -5.20 6.89 -21.20
C ARG A 360 -4.02 7.39 -22.04
N GLU A 361 -3.26 8.33 -21.49
CA GLU A 361 -2.01 8.83 -22.05
C GLU A 361 -0.88 8.35 -21.14
N LYS A 362 0.05 7.57 -21.71
CA LYS A 362 1.23 7.08 -21.00
C LYS A 362 2.36 8.07 -21.26
N THR A 363 3.00 8.53 -20.20
CA THR A 363 4.22 9.32 -20.37
C THR A 363 5.40 8.40 -20.67
N ASP A 364 6.41 8.89 -21.38
CA ASP A 364 7.65 8.15 -21.62
C ASP A 364 8.32 7.67 -20.32
N GLU A 365 8.11 8.42 -19.22
CA GLU A 365 8.59 8.08 -17.89
C GLU A 365 7.81 6.90 -17.28
N GLU A 366 6.47 6.90 -17.39
CA GLU A 366 5.63 5.78 -16.95
C GLU A 366 5.93 4.50 -17.73
N GLU A 367 6.20 4.58 -19.04
CA GLU A 367 6.56 3.41 -19.85
C GLU A 367 7.92 2.83 -19.47
N LYS A 368 8.93 3.69 -19.27
CA LYS A 368 10.25 3.25 -18.79
C LYS A 368 10.14 2.61 -17.42
N TYR A 369 9.38 3.21 -16.51
CA TYR A 369 9.15 2.67 -15.18
C TYR A 369 8.43 1.32 -15.22
N ALA A 370 7.40 1.17 -16.06
CA ALA A 370 6.70 -0.10 -16.25
C ALA A 370 7.63 -1.21 -16.79
N LEU A 371 8.54 -0.88 -17.70
CA LEU A 371 9.55 -1.83 -18.18
C LEU A 371 10.49 -2.28 -17.05
N GLU A 372 10.96 -1.37 -16.20
CA GLU A 372 11.79 -1.70 -15.03
C GLU A 372 11.06 -2.60 -14.01
N LEU A 373 9.78 -2.33 -13.76
CA LEU A 373 8.93 -3.16 -12.91
C LEU A 373 8.73 -4.55 -13.49
N SER A 374 8.50 -4.65 -14.80
CA SER A 374 8.34 -5.93 -15.50
C SER A 374 9.62 -6.79 -15.44
N ALA A 375 10.79 -6.17 -15.60
CA ALA A 375 12.07 -6.85 -15.47
C ALA A 375 12.29 -7.36 -14.04
N SER A 376 12.00 -6.51 -13.04
CA SER A 376 12.03 -6.90 -11.62
C SER A 376 11.09 -8.06 -11.30
N GLN A 377 9.90 -8.09 -11.91
CA GLN A 377 8.93 -9.16 -11.72
C GLN A 377 9.47 -10.50 -12.26
N VAL A 378 10.07 -10.51 -13.45
CA VAL A 378 10.67 -11.72 -14.01
C VAL A 378 11.85 -12.20 -13.15
N LEU A 379 12.64 -11.28 -12.60
CA LEU A 379 13.72 -11.60 -11.67
C LEU A 379 13.21 -12.29 -10.39
N TYR A 380 12.21 -11.74 -9.70
CA TYR A 380 11.69 -12.38 -8.49
C TYR A 380 10.97 -13.71 -8.76
N ARG A 381 10.42 -13.92 -9.97
CA ARG A 381 9.97 -15.25 -10.41
C ARG A 381 11.14 -16.24 -10.54
N ALA A 382 12.28 -15.80 -11.06
CA ALA A 382 13.49 -16.61 -11.13
C ALA A 382 14.00 -16.98 -9.72
N GLU A 383 14.13 -15.99 -8.83
CA GLU A 383 14.58 -16.21 -7.45
C GLU A 383 13.65 -17.14 -6.67
N ARG A 384 12.34 -16.98 -6.84
CA ARG A 384 11.35 -17.89 -6.25
C ARG A 384 11.58 -19.33 -6.69
N CYS A 385 11.72 -19.57 -8.00
CA CYS A 385 11.98 -20.92 -8.52
C CYS A 385 13.31 -21.48 -8.01
N PHE A 386 14.34 -20.65 -7.91
CA PHE A 386 15.65 -21.05 -7.41
C PHE A 386 15.60 -21.51 -5.93
N HIS A 387 15.05 -20.69 -5.04
CA HIS A 387 14.96 -21.05 -3.61
C HIS A 387 13.96 -22.17 -3.35
N LEU A 388 12.90 -22.27 -4.15
CA LEU A 388 12.01 -23.42 -4.11
C LEU A 388 12.77 -24.70 -4.51
N ALA A 389 13.61 -24.66 -5.55
CA ALA A 389 14.42 -25.81 -5.94
C ALA A 389 15.41 -26.25 -4.85
N GLN A 390 16.01 -25.29 -4.12
CA GLN A 390 16.86 -25.60 -2.97
C GLN A 390 16.07 -26.34 -1.89
N ALA A 391 14.83 -25.93 -1.61
CA ALA A 391 13.95 -26.62 -0.67
C ALA A 391 13.63 -28.06 -1.12
N TYR A 392 13.31 -28.26 -2.40
CA TYR A 392 13.09 -29.60 -2.97
C TYR A 392 14.36 -30.48 -2.92
N SER A 393 15.54 -29.88 -3.16
CA SER A 393 16.80 -30.61 -3.05
C SER A 393 17.09 -31.06 -1.61
N LEU A 394 16.76 -30.25 -0.60
CA LEU A 394 16.89 -30.63 0.81
C LEU A 394 15.89 -31.74 1.20
N ALA A 395 14.72 -31.78 0.56
CA ALA A 395 13.73 -32.84 0.75
C ALA A 395 14.06 -34.15 0.01
N GLY A 396 15.19 -34.23 -0.71
CA GLY A 396 15.58 -35.41 -1.50
C GLY A 396 14.80 -35.57 -2.81
N GLN A 397 14.01 -34.57 -3.22
CA GLN A 397 13.24 -34.54 -4.47
C GLN A 397 14.08 -33.89 -5.57
N HIS A 398 15.09 -34.63 -6.04
CA HIS A 398 16.12 -34.10 -6.94
C HIS A 398 15.62 -33.84 -8.38
N ALA A 399 14.61 -34.58 -8.85
CA ALA A 399 14.04 -34.39 -10.19
C ALA A 399 13.27 -33.06 -10.27
N GLU A 400 12.45 -32.78 -9.26
CA GLU A 400 11.69 -31.54 -9.11
C GLU A 400 12.63 -30.35 -8.94
N ALA A 401 13.67 -30.49 -8.10
CA ALA A 401 14.71 -29.49 -7.94
C ALA A 401 15.40 -29.16 -9.27
N PHE A 402 15.78 -30.18 -10.04
CA PHE A 402 16.41 -29.99 -11.36
C PHE A 402 15.50 -29.23 -12.34
N ALA A 403 14.22 -29.61 -12.43
CA ALA A 403 13.26 -28.95 -13.30
C ALA A 403 13.01 -27.48 -12.91
N LEU A 404 12.92 -27.19 -11.60
CA LEU A 404 12.75 -25.84 -11.08
C LEU A 404 13.97 -24.95 -11.34
N LEU A 405 15.20 -25.48 -11.24
CA LEU A 405 16.42 -24.76 -11.57
C LEU A 405 16.50 -24.42 -13.06
N GLY A 406 16.02 -25.32 -13.93
CA GLY A 406 15.87 -25.03 -15.36
C GLY A 406 14.94 -23.83 -15.61
N ARG A 407 13.77 -23.81 -14.97
CA ARG A 407 12.84 -22.67 -15.08
C ARG A 407 13.38 -21.38 -14.45
N ALA A 408 14.05 -21.47 -13.31
CA ALA A 408 14.68 -20.32 -12.68
C ALA A 408 15.68 -19.66 -13.64
N ARG A 409 16.49 -20.48 -14.33
CA ARG A 409 17.43 -20.02 -15.35
C ARG A 409 16.73 -19.38 -16.55
N GLU A 410 15.66 -19.98 -17.08
CA GLU A 410 14.90 -19.38 -18.19
C GLU A 410 14.34 -18.01 -17.83
N HIS A 411 13.80 -17.86 -16.62
CA HIS A 411 13.32 -16.58 -16.11
C HIS A 411 14.48 -15.58 -15.93
N ALA A 412 15.60 -15.99 -15.34
CA ALA A 412 16.76 -15.11 -15.18
C ALA A 412 17.34 -14.65 -16.53
N GLU A 413 17.45 -15.54 -17.52
CA GLU A 413 17.87 -15.19 -18.89
C GLU A 413 16.87 -14.24 -19.57
N SER A 414 15.57 -14.36 -19.29
CA SER A 414 14.55 -13.42 -19.76
C SER A 414 14.67 -12.05 -19.09
N ALA A 415 14.88 -11.99 -17.77
CA ALA A 415 15.13 -10.76 -17.04
C ALA A 415 16.36 -10.01 -17.57
N LEU A 416 17.43 -10.75 -17.87
CA LEU A 416 18.66 -10.20 -18.46
C LEU A 416 18.43 -9.54 -19.84
N ARG A 417 17.50 -10.06 -20.64
CA ARG A 417 17.14 -9.47 -21.93
C ARG A 417 16.40 -8.14 -21.78
N LEU A 418 15.58 -8.03 -20.73
CA LEU A 418 14.80 -6.82 -20.42
C LEU A 418 15.67 -5.74 -19.74
N GLN A 419 16.67 -6.14 -18.95
CA GLN A 419 17.47 -5.23 -18.13
C GLN A 419 18.91 -5.14 -18.63
N LYS A 420 19.16 -4.33 -19.66
CA LYS A 420 20.51 -4.12 -20.22
C LYS A 420 21.24 -2.88 -19.69
N LYS A 421 20.55 -2.00 -18.96
CA LYS A 421 21.04 -0.66 -18.59
C LYS A 421 21.56 -0.56 -17.16
N ASN A 422 21.09 -1.42 -16.24
CA ASN A 422 21.48 -1.37 -14.84
C ASN A 422 22.58 -2.41 -14.58
N GLU A 423 23.84 -1.97 -14.56
CA GLU A 423 25.02 -2.84 -14.40
C GLU A 423 24.94 -3.70 -13.14
N SER A 424 24.54 -3.15 -11.99
CA SER A 424 24.44 -3.90 -10.73
C SER A 424 23.41 -5.03 -10.79
N LEU A 425 22.23 -4.77 -11.37
CA LEU A 425 21.19 -5.80 -11.53
C LEU A 425 21.59 -6.85 -12.57
N VAL A 426 22.33 -6.45 -13.61
CA VAL A 426 22.89 -7.39 -14.59
C VAL A 426 23.87 -8.36 -13.91
N GLU A 427 24.74 -7.87 -13.03
CA GLU A 427 25.66 -8.72 -12.25
C GLU A 427 24.91 -9.71 -11.36
N GLU A 428 23.90 -9.25 -10.60
CA GLU A 428 23.05 -10.11 -9.75
C GLU A 428 22.34 -11.21 -10.57
N ILE A 429 21.80 -10.86 -11.74
CA ILE A 429 21.12 -11.82 -12.62
C ILE A 429 22.12 -12.84 -13.18
N GLN A 430 23.32 -12.41 -13.57
CA GLN A 430 24.37 -13.31 -14.07
C GLN A 430 24.86 -14.26 -12.99
N GLU A 431 25.00 -13.79 -11.75
CA GLU A 431 25.33 -14.63 -10.61
C GLU A 431 24.24 -15.70 -10.39
N LEU A 432 22.96 -15.30 -10.40
CA LEU A 432 21.84 -16.23 -10.27
C LEU A 432 21.82 -17.30 -11.39
N ILE A 433 22.12 -16.91 -12.64
CA ILE A 433 22.26 -17.86 -13.76
C ILE A 433 23.40 -18.85 -13.49
N GLY A 434 24.54 -18.36 -12.99
CA GLY A 434 25.68 -19.19 -12.59
C GLY A 434 25.31 -20.20 -11.50
N GLN A 435 24.66 -19.73 -10.44
CA GLN A 435 24.17 -20.55 -9.32
C GLN A 435 23.16 -21.60 -9.80
N CYS A 436 22.21 -21.24 -10.67
CA CYS A 436 21.25 -22.19 -11.24
C CYS A 436 21.97 -23.32 -12.00
N ARG A 437 23.02 -22.99 -12.77
CA ARG A 437 23.80 -24.01 -13.51
C ARG A 437 24.55 -24.95 -12.57
N SER A 438 25.23 -24.42 -11.55
CA SER A 438 25.97 -25.25 -10.60
C SER A 438 25.05 -26.15 -9.78
N GLU A 439 23.97 -25.59 -9.24
CA GLU A 439 22.98 -26.33 -8.45
C GLU A 439 22.26 -27.39 -9.30
N SER A 440 22.02 -27.12 -10.59
CA SER A 440 21.39 -28.08 -11.50
C SER A 440 22.26 -29.31 -11.72
N LEU A 441 23.58 -29.13 -11.89
CA LEU A 441 24.53 -30.23 -11.99
C LEU A 441 24.60 -31.06 -10.68
N LEU A 442 24.58 -30.38 -9.53
CA LEU A 442 24.56 -31.05 -8.22
C LEU A 442 23.28 -31.85 -8.00
N ALA A 443 22.12 -31.27 -8.30
CA ALA A 443 20.83 -31.94 -8.21
C ALA A 443 20.77 -33.18 -9.12
N HIS A 444 21.27 -33.05 -10.35
CA HIS A 444 21.34 -34.18 -11.29
C HIS A 444 22.27 -35.30 -10.77
N ALA A 445 23.47 -34.96 -10.31
CA ALA A 445 24.41 -35.94 -9.75
C ALA A 445 23.81 -36.68 -8.54
N ARG A 446 23.21 -35.96 -7.60
CA ARG A 446 22.52 -36.55 -6.43
C ARG A 446 21.36 -37.46 -6.84
N GLY A 447 20.56 -37.03 -7.81
CA GLY A 447 19.46 -37.84 -8.35
C GLY A 447 19.95 -39.14 -8.99
N VAL A 448 21.03 -39.10 -9.77
CA VAL A 448 21.65 -40.29 -10.36
C VAL A 448 22.23 -41.22 -9.29
N MET A 449 22.93 -40.68 -8.28
CA MET A 449 23.45 -41.47 -7.15
C MET A 449 22.32 -42.19 -6.41
N GLN A 450 21.24 -41.48 -6.07
CA GLN A 450 20.09 -42.07 -5.39
C GLN A 450 19.39 -43.14 -6.25
N SER A 451 19.31 -42.94 -7.57
CA SER A 451 18.77 -43.96 -8.48
C SER A 451 19.65 -45.21 -8.53
N LEU A 452 20.98 -45.04 -8.53
CA LEU A 452 21.94 -46.16 -8.52
C LEU A 452 21.87 -46.93 -7.20
N GLU A 453 21.80 -46.24 -6.06
CA GLU A 453 21.60 -46.86 -4.75
C GLU A 453 20.33 -47.72 -4.71
N LYS A 454 19.20 -47.17 -5.16
CA LYS A 454 17.93 -47.93 -5.26
C LYS A 454 18.04 -49.14 -6.19
N GLN A 455 18.76 -49.02 -7.30
CA GLN A 455 19.01 -50.15 -8.21
C GLN A 455 19.89 -51.23 -7.57
N GLN A 456 20.92 -50.84 -6.82
CA GLN A 456 21.79 -51.77 -6.10
C GLN A 456 21.03 -52.46 -4.97
N GLU A 457 20.22 -51.74 -4.19
CA GLU A 457 19.35 -52.32 -3.16
C GLU A 457 18.34 -53.30 -3.77
N ALA A 458 17.75 -52.97 -4.92
CA ALA A 458 16.87 -53.88 -5.64
C ALA A 458 17.61 -55.14 -6.14
N GLN A 459 18.83 -54.99 -6.66
CA GLN A 459 19.67 -56.12 -7.09
C GLN A 459 20.10 -57.00 -5.90
N GLU A 460 20.55 -56.41 -4.79
CA GLU A 460 20.87 -57.14 -3.56
C GLU A 460 19.61 -57.86 -3.01
N GLY A 461 18.46 -57.19 -2.97
CA GLY A 461 17.18 -57.75 -2.56
C GLY A 461 16.73 -58.94 -3.42
N VAL A 462 16.83 -58.84 -4.75
CA VAL A 462 16.52 -59.94 -5.68
C VAL A 462 17.51 -61.10 -5.52
N SER A 463 18.79 -60.81 -5.29
CA SER A 463 19.78 -61.86 -5.03
C SER A 463 19.55 -62.60 -3.70
N SER A 464 18.96 -61.91 -2.71
CA SER A 464 18.59 -62.49 -1.40
C SER A 464 17.30 -63.32 -1.41
N LEU A 465 16.49 -63.21 -2.48
CA LEU A 465 15.29 -64.03 -2.71
C LEU A 465 15.60 -65.39 -3.36
N SER A 466 16.87 -65.67 -3.67
CA SER A 466 17.31 -67.02 -4.03
C SER A 466 17.07 -67.96 -2.84
N LEU A 467 16.31 -69.05 -3.05
CA LEU A 467 16.00 -70.12 -2.11
C LEU A 467 17.23 -70.93 -1.63
N ALA A 468 18.41 -70.33 -1.59
CA ALA A 468 19.56 -70.87 -0.88
C ALA A 468 19.47 -70.37 0.57
N GLU A 469 19.34 -71.32 1.49
CA GLU A 469 19.30 -71.15 2.94
C GLU A 469 20.05 -69.90 3.41
N SER A 470 19.36 -69.07 4.20
CA SER A 470 19.85 -67.84 4.79
C SER A 470 21.24 -68.03 5.40
N LYS A 471 22.28 -67.64 4.67
CA LYS A 471 23.62 -67.51 5.24
C LYS A 471 23.57 -66.34 6.20
N ASP A 472 23.65 -66.63 7.49
CA ASP A 472 23.79 -65.63 8.52
C ASP A 472 24.98 -64.70 8.21
N ASN A 473 24.69 -63.43 7.93
CA ASN A 473 25.68 -62.41 7.61
C ASN A 473 26.42 -61.98 8.90
N TYR A 474 27.57 -62.58 9.17
CA TYR A 474 28.49 -62.17 10.23
C TYR A 474 29.60 -61.24 9.68
N LEU A 475 30.12 -60.32 10.49
CA LEU A 475 31.20 -59.41 10.07
C LEU A 475 32.41 -60.15 9.47
N LEU A 476 32.80 -61.29 10.05
CA LEU A 476 33.94 -62.07 9.56
C LEU A 476 33.79 -62.59 8.12
N SER A 477 32.56 -62.69 7.58
CA SER A 477 32.33 -63.10 6.18
C SER A 477 32.28 -61.91 5.21
N GLN A 478 32.40 -60.67 5.71
CA GLN A 478 32.27 -59.44 4.92
C GLN A 478 33.42 -58.45 5.15
N LEU A 479 34.64 -58.94 5.48
CA LEU A 479 35.82 -58.11 5.76
C LEU A 479 36.21 -57.17 4.59
N ASP A 480 35.85 -57.54 3.36
CA ASP A 480 36.16 -56.77 2.15
C ASP A 480 35.15 -55.65 1.87
N LYS A 481 34.11 -55.50 2.70
CA LYS A 481 33.02 -54.52 2.52
C LYS A 481 32.90 -53.60 3.74
N TYR A 482 32.81 -52.29 3.52
CA TYR A 482 32.57 -51.32 4.60
C TYR A 482 31.08 -51.26 4.98
N LYS A 483 30.56 -52.33 5.61
CA LYS A 483 29.19 -52.39 6.17
C LYS A 483 29.28 -52.48 7.71
N SER A 484 28.46 -51.69 8.43
CA SER A 484 28.45 -51.67 9.89
C SER A 484 27.89 -52.97 10.48
N ALA A 485 28.66 -53.66 11.32
CA ALA A 485 28.26 -54.90 11.99
C ALA A 485 27.24 -54.72 13.13
N LEU A 486 26.97 -53.47 13.52
CA LEU A 486 26.09 -53.10 14.64
C LEU A 486 24.61 -53.04 14.26
N GLY A 487 24.27 -53.14 12.96
CA GLY A 487 22.87 -53.07 12.49
C GLY A 487 22.17 -51.74 12.83
N SER A 488 20.85 -51.72 12.71
CA SER A 488 20.01 -50.60 13.16
C SER A 488 20.07 -50.43 14.69
N PRO A 489 19.79 -49.23 15.25
CA PRO A 489 19.83 -49.00 16.69
C PRO A 489 18.94 -50.01 17.44
N GLY A 490 19.56 -50.83 18.31
CA GLY A 490 18.87 -51.88 19.10
C GLY A 490 19.01 -53.31 18.58
N ALA A 491 19.62 -53.53 17.40
CA ALA A 491 19.96 -54.86 16.92
C ALA A 491 21.21 -55.42 17.62
N ALA A 492 21.20 -56.73 17.93
CA ALA A 492 22.37 -57.39 18.52
C ALA A 492 23.50 -57.50 17.47
N PRO A 493 24.75 -57.11 17.80
CA PRO A 493 25.86 -57.15 16.86
C PRO A 493 26.20 -58.58 16.43
N ARG A 494 26.23 -58.83 15.12
CA ARG A 494 26.54 -60.15 14.53
C ARG A 494 28.01 -60.20 14.08
N ILE A 495 28.92 -60.30 15.04
CA ILE A 495 30.37 -60.27 14.77
C ILE A 495 30.88 -61.59 14.17
N SER A 496 30.56 -62.73 14.82
CA SER A 496 31.01 -64.07 14.42
C SER A 496 30.02 -65.14 14.85
N GLN A 497 29.91 -66.22 14.08
CA GLN A 497 29.11 -67.38 14.46
C GLN A 497 29.76 -68.13 15.63
N VAL A 498 29.05 -68.26 16.76
CA VAL A 498 29.50 -69.03 17.92
C VAL A 498 28.36 -69.97 18.33
N PRO A 499 28.57 -71.31 18.37
CA PRO A 499 29.82 -72.03 18.09
C PRO A 499 30.15 -72.11 16.57
N PRO A 500 31.42 -72.42 16.19
CA PRO A 500 31.84 -72.53 14.79
C PRO A 500 31.03 -73.60 14.03
N ALA A 501 30.75 -73.33 12.74
CA ALA A 501 30.06 -74.30 11.89
C ALA A 501 30.86 -75.61 11.76
N PHE A 502 30.18 -76.75 11.90
CA PHE A 502 30.78 -78.07 11.73
C PHE A 502 31.26 -78.26 10.29
N LYS A 503 32.52 -78.69 10.13
CA LYS A 503 33.07 -79.11 8.83
C LYS A 503 33.03 -80.62 8.73
N ALA A 504 32.48 -81.13 7.62
CA ALA A 504 32.57 -82.55 7.32
C ALA A 504 34.04 -82.93 7.10
N VAL A 505 34.52 -83.89 7.88
CA VAL A 505 35.86 -84.47 7.72
C VAL A 505 35.68 -85.78 6.95
N PRO A 506 36.42 -86.02 5.85
CA PRO A 506 36.34 -87.30 5.15
C PRO A 506 36.80 -88.43 6.09
N CYS A 507 35.97 -89.45 6.25
CA CYS A 507 36.34 -90.65 7.01
C CYS A 507 37.57 -91.29 6.36
N ARG A 508 38.47 -91.85 7.19
CA ARG A 508 39.62 -92.61 6.68
C ARG A 508 39.12 -93.72 5.75
N PRO A 509 39.78 -93.96 4.59
CA PRO A 509 39.37 -95.02 3.67
C PRO A 509 39.40 -96.37 4.38
N ILE A 510 38.39 -97.20 4.13
CA ILE A 510 38.26 -98.53 4.72
C ILE A 510 39.38 -99.42 4.13
N PHE A 511 40.36 -99.77 4.96
CA PHE A 511 41.34 -100.80 4.64
C PHE A 511 40.84 -102.16 5.15
N LEU A 512 40.65 -103.11 4.23
CA LEU A 512 40.35 -104.51 4.55
C LEU A 512 41.64 -105.31 4.45
N ASP A 513 41.99 -106.03 5.51
CA ASP A 513 43.15 -106.92 5.50
C ASP A 513 42.81 -108.22 4.74
N THR A 514 43.15 -108.26 3.46
CA THR A 514 42.95 -109.43 2.60
C THR A 514 44.03 -110.50 2.80
N ALA A 515 45.12 -110.19 3.49
CA ALA A 515 46.20 -111.14 3.73
C ALA A 515 45.76 -112.26 4.68
N ILE A 516 44.83 -111.97 5.60
CA ILE A 516 44.30 -112.99 6.52
C ILE A 516 43.55 -114.12 5.78
N ASN A 517 42.88 -113.80 4.67
CA ASN A 517 42.21 -114.78 3.81
C ASN A 517 43.20 -115.65 3.02
N SER A 518 44.48 -115.23 2.97
CA SER A 518 45.54 -115.92 2.24
C SER A 518 46.30 -116.92 3.12
N ILE A 519 45.98 -116.98 4.42
CA ILE A 519 46.62 -117.89 5.37
C ILE A 519 45.92 -119.25 5.27
N GLU A 520 46.44 -120.12 4.41
CA GLU A 520 46.03 -121.51 4.34
C GLU A 520 46.92 -122.39 5.22
N PHE A 521 46.34 -123.42 5.85
CA PHE A 521 47.14 -124.40 6.58
C PHE A 521 47.99 -125.23 5.61
N PRO A 522 49.24 -125.56 5.97
CA PRO A 522 50.08 -126.41 5.15
C PRO A 522 49.46 -127.81 5.03
N SER A 523 49.53 -128.41 3.83
CA SER A 523 49.06 -129.79 3.62
C SER A 523 49.77 -130.77 4.56
N LEU A 524 48.99 -131.52 5.33
CA LEU A 524 49.46 -132.53 6.27
C LEU A 524 49.49 -133.94 5.65
N GLU A 525 49.27 -134.08 4.34
CA GLU A 525 49.22 -135.37 3.63
C GLU A 525 50.53 -136.17 3.79
N ALA A 526 51.68 -135.50 3.77
CA ALA A 526 52.99 -136.12 3.98
C ALA A 526 53.22 -136.61 5.43
N ARG A 527 52.34 -136.26 6.38
CA ARG A 527 52.40 -136.71 7.79
C ARG A 527 51.45 -137.87 8.10
N LEU A 528 50.63 -138.30 7.14
CA LEU A 528 49.81 -139.49 7.28
C LEU A 528 50.65 -140.76 7.07
N LYS A 529 50.72 -141.62 8.08
CA LYS A 529 51.35 -142.96 7.96
C LYS A 529 50.56 -143.80 6.95
N GLU A 530 51.24 -144.31 5.93
CA GLU A 530 50.67 -145.30 5.01
C GLU A 530 50.15 -146.52 5.78
N LYS A 531 48.84 -146.76 5.72
CA LYS A 531 48.27 -148.02 6.22
C LYS A 531 48.64 -149.12 5.22
N LYS A 532 49.57 -149.99 5.60
CA LYS A 532 49.78 -151.31 4.96
C LYS A 532 48.42 -152.04 4.94
N LYS A 533 47.82 -152.20 3.75
CA LYS A 533 46.62 -153.01 3.55
C LYS A 533 46.95 -154.48 3.81
N GLY A 534 46.54 -154.98 4.98
CA GLY A 534 46.58 -156.39 5.35
C GLY A 534 45.54 -157.20 4.58
N LEU A 535 45.95 -158.38 4.12
CA LEU A 535 45.32 -159.26 3.15
C LEU A 535 44.14 -160.08 3.73
N PHE A 536 43.17 -159.48 4.42
CA PHE A 536 41.90 -160.16 4.80
C PHE A 536 40.75 -159.15 4.92
N GLY A 537 39.97 -159.05 3.86
CA GLY A 537 38.77 -158.21 3.78
C GLY A 537 37.84 -158.68 2.66
N ARG A 538 37.72 -160.00 2.52
CA ARG A 538 36.64 -160.67 1.79
C ARG A 538 35.59 -160.95 2.87
N TRP A 539 34.32 -160.59 2.61
CA TRP A 539 33.10 -160.76 3.43
C TRP A 539 32.69 -159.55 4.30
N GLY A 540 31.54 -158.95 3.98
CA GLY A 540 30.79 -158.06 4.86
C GLY A 540 30.04 -156.94 4.15
N TRP A 541 28.84 -157.27 3.63
CA TRP A 541 27.65 -156.43 3.33
C TRP A 541 27.81 -155.01 2.78
#